data_AF-A0AAW5EK22-F1
#
_entry.id   AF-A0AAW5EK22-F1
#
_cell.length_a   1.000
_cell.length_b   1.000
_cell.length_c   1.000
_cell.angle_alpha   90.00
_cell.angle_beta   90.00
_cell.angle_gamma   90.00
#
_symmetry.space_group_name_H-M   'P 1'
#
loop_
_entity.id
_entity.type
_entity.pdbx_description
1 polymer ?
#
loop_
_entity_poly.entity_id
_entity_poly.type
_entity_poly.pdbx_seq_one_letter_code
_entity_poly.pdbx_strand_id
1 'polypeptide(L)'
;SFAPKELYNPCGKYSRLGILSKDLENFDLSGVEGLHFHALCEESADALEAVLKVFEEKFGKWIKQMKWVNFGGGHHITKQGYDIRKIITLCKNFSDKYGVQVYLEPGEAVGWQSGVLVASVVDIVENEKRIAILDTSSEAHMPDTIIMPYTSEVLNARILATRENEKISDFKENE
;
A
#
# COMPACT_ATOMS: atom_id res chain seq x y z
N SER A 1 10.29 4.85 -3.69
CA SER A 1 9.08 4.41 -2.97
C SER A 1 7.91 5.10 -3.61
N PHE A 2 6.78 4.40 -3.68
CA PHE A 2 5.52 4.93 -4.14
C PHE A 2 4.52 4.73 -3.00
N ALA A 3 4.03 5.83 -2.45
CA ALA A 3 3.04 5.84 -1.38
C ALA A 3 2.09 7.02 -1.60
N PRO A 4 0.79 6.87 -1.35
CA PRO A 4 -0.20 7.91 -1.64
C PRO A 4 -0.08 9.14 -0.73
N LYS A 5 0.51 8.97 0.46
CA LYS A 5 0.79 10.05 1.43
C LYS A 5 2.17 9.86 2.06
N GLU A 6 2.85 10.97 2.34
CA GLU A 6 4.21 10.96 2.92
C GLU A 6 4.28 10.27 4.29
N LEU A 7 3.19 10.32 5.07
CA LEU A 7 3.13 9.64 6.38
C LEU A 7 3.34 8.12 6.27
N TYR A 8 3.02 7.53 5.11
CA TYR A 8 3.20 6.11 4.82
C TYR A 8 4.34 5.83 3.84
N ASN A 9 5.24 6.78 3.62
CA ASN A 9 6.38 6.59 2.72
C ASN A 9 7.58 5.96 3.47
N PRO A 10 7.81 4.64 3.40
CA PRO A 10 8.87 3.99 4.17
C PRO A 10 10.27 4.35 3.68
N CYS A 11 10.40 4.92 2.47
CA CYS A 11 11.68 5.38 1.92
C CYS A 11 11.73 6.91 1.76
N GLY A 12 10.88 7.64 2.50
CA GLY A 12 10.87 9.10 2.51
C GLY A 12 12.17 9.71 3.04
N LYS A 13 12.31 11.03 2.88
CA LYS A 13 13.47 11.76 3.42
C LYS A 13 13.53 11.57 4.95
N TYR A 14 14.74 11.31 5.46
CA TYR A 14 14.97 11.01 6.89
C TYR A 14 14.32 9.71 7.38
N SER A 15 13.91 8.81 6.48
CA SER A 15 13.41 7.51 6.89
C SER A 15 14.45 6.77 7.75
N ARG A 16 13.94 6.17 8.83
CA ARG A 16 14.69 5.31 9.74
C ARG A 16 14.68 3.83 9.33
N LEU A 17 13.96 3.50 8.25
CA LEU A 17 13.69 2.12 7.85
C LEU A 17 14.72 1.67 6.82
N GLY A 18 15.45 0.59 7.15
CA GLY A 18 16.47 -0.01 6.29
C GLY A 18 17.84 0.66 6.40
N ILE A 19 18.81 0.07 5.69
CA ILE A 19 20.20 0.54 5.61
C ILE A 19 20.43 1.09 4.20
N LEU A 20 21.07 2.26 4.09
CA LEU A 20 21.38 2.84 2.78
C LEU A 20 22.56 2.10 2.14
N SER A 21 22.57 2.02 0.81
CA SER A 21 23.64 1.32 0.07
C SER A 21 25.04 1.83 0.42
N LYS A 22 25.21 3.15 0.57
CA LYS A 22 26.50 3.76 0.94
C LYS A 22 27.04 3.27 2.29
N ASP A 23 26.14 2.87 3.19
CA ASP A 23 26.50 2.44 4.54
C ASP A 23 26.86 0.95 4.56
N LEU A 24 26.52 0.18 3.50
CA LEU A 24 26.89 -1.24 3.36
C LEU A 24 28.28 -1.46 2.76
N GLU A 25 28.90 -0.44 2.17
CA GLU A 25 30.20 -0.55 1.46
C GLU A 25 31.32 -1.17 2.30
N ASN A 26 31.29 -0.93 3.60
CA ASN A 26 32.36 -1.34 4.53
C ASN A 26 31.98 -2.50 5.45
N PHE A 27 30.82 -3.13 5.23
CA PHE A 27 30.35 -4.23 6.08
C PHE A 27 30.62 -5.59 5.47
N ASP A 28 31.03 -6.52 6.33
CA ASP A 28 31.03 -7.94 6.00
C ASP A 28 29.60 -8.49 6.04
N LEU A 29 29.14 -9.01 4.90
CA LEU A 29 27.81 -9.60 4.73
C LEU A 29 27.86 -11.13 4.68
N SER A 30 28.98 -11.76 5.06
CA SER A 30 29.17 -13.22 5.05
C SER A 30 28.10 -14.01 5.83
N GLY A 31 27.53 -13.41 6.87
CA GLY A 31 26.43 -13.99 7.66
C GLY A 31 25.02 -13.62 7.19
N VAL A 32 24.87 -12.84 6.11
CA VAL A 32 23.58 -12.33 5.63
C VAL A 32 23.12 -13.13 4.42
N GLU A 33 21.97 -13.78 4.54
CA GLU A 33 21.43 -14.65 3.49
C GLU A 33 20.41 -13.97 2.57
N GLY A 34 19.96 -12.76 2.89
CA GLY A 34 18.98 -12.07 2.07
C GLY A 34 18.89 -10.58 2.28
N LEU A 35 18.29 -9.94 1.30
CA LEU A 35 17.96 -8.51 1.34
C LEU A 35 16.46 -8.32 1.33
N HIS A 36 16.01 -7.23 1.95
CA HIS A 36 14.61 -6.86 2.02
C HIS A 36 14.46 -5.39 1.66
N PHE A 37 13.39 -5.09 0.94
CA PHE A 37 12.85 -3.75 0.87
C PHE A 37 11.33 -3.80 0.98
N HIS A 38 10.74 -2.75 1.55
CA HIS A 38 9.31 -2.51 1.53
C HIS A 38 9.13 -1.03 1.17
N ALA A 39 8.63 -0.77 -0.03
CA ALA A 39 8.72 0.55 -0.66
C ALA A 39 7.45 0.97 -1.43
N LEU A 40 6.35 0.24 -1.24
CA LEU A 40 5.08 0.45 -1.94
C LEU A 40 3.94 0.50 -0.91
N CYS A 41 2.88 1.22 -1.25
CA CYS A 41 1.59 1.22 -0.54
C CYS A 41 0.47 1.43 -1.56
N GLU A 42 -0.50 0.50 -1.64
CA GLU A 42 -1.61 0.52 -2.61
C GLU A 42 -1.21 0.67 -4.08
N GLU A 43 -0.09 0.07 -4.50
CA GLU A 43 0.57 0.40 -5.75
C GLU A 43 0.59 -0.71 -6.80
N SER A 44 0.92 -0.29 -8.03
CA SER A 44 0.91 -1.08 -9.26
C SER A 44 2.18 -1.93 -9.48
N ALA A 45 2.12 -2.86 -10.44
CA ALA A 45 3.31 -3.59 -10.90
C ALA A 45 4.35 -2.68 -11.59
N ASP A 46 3.92 -1.55 -12.17
CA ASP A 46 4.82 -0.54 -12.76
C ASP A 46 5.64 0.16 -11.68
N ALA A 47 5.01 0.47 -10.55
CA ALA A 47 5.69 1.04 -9.40
C ALA A 47 6.75 0.06 -8.84
N LEU A 48 6.46 -1.24 -8.78
CA LEU A 48 7.44 -2.26 -8.41
C LEU A 48 8.62 -2.29 -9.40
N GLU A 49 8.37 -2.26 -10.71
CA GLU A 49 9.42 -2.22 -11.73
C GLU A 49 10.36 -1.02 -11.53
N ALA A 50 9.79 0.16 -11.28
CA ALA A 50 10.57 1.36 -11.01
C ALA A 50 11.40 1.24 -9.71
N VAL A 51 10.85 0.64 -8.65
CA VAL A 51 11.59 0.36 -7.40
C VAL A 51 12.71 -0.65 -7.65
N LEU A 52 12.45 -1.75 -8.36
CA LEU A 52 13.46 -2.77 -8.67
C LEU A 52 14.63 -2.18 -9.45
N LYS A 53 14.38 -1.32 -10.43
CA LYS A 53 15.44 -0.62 -11.18
C LYS A 53 16.39 0.14 -10.25
N VAL A 54 15.85 0.90 -9.28
CA VAL A 54 16.65 1.66 -8.32
C VAL A 54 17.34 0.73 -7.31
N PHE A 55 16.65 -0.33 -6.86
CA PHE A 55 17.21 -1.31 -5.96
C PHE A 55 18.40 -2.04 -6.59
N GLU A 56 18.28 -2.47 -7.84
CA GLU A 56 19.36 -3.10 -8.59
C GLU A 56 20.53 -2.14 -8.84
N GLU A 57 20.26 -0.88 -9.19
CA GLU A 57 21.31 0.14 -9.37
C GLU A 57 22.10 0.36 -8.08
N LYS A 58 21.42 0.45 -6.94
CA LYS A 58 22.05 0.79 -5.65
C LYS A 58 22.62 -0.40 -4.90
N PHE A 59 21.98 -1.56 -4.98
CA PHE A 59 22.30 -2.75 -4.18
C PHE A 59 22.76 -3.96 -5.00
N GLY A 60 22.72 -3.89 -6.33
CA GLY A 60 22.94 -5.02 -7.24
C GLY A 60 24.20 -5.83 -7.01
N LYS A 61 25.28 -5.20 -6.54
CA LYS A 61 26.56 -5.89 -6.26
C LYS A 61 26.50 -6.86 -5.08
N TRP A 62 25.59 -6.65 -4.13
CA TRP A 62 25.41 -7.55 -2.98
C TRP A 62 24.33 -8.61 -3.23
N ILE A 63 23.46 -8.44 -4.22
CA ILE A 63 22.33 -9.37 -4.45
C ILE A 63 22.82 -10.77 -4.82
N LYS A 64 23.88 -10.90 -5.62
CA LYS A 64 24.38 -12.19 -6.13
C LYS A 64 24.88 -13.17 -5.06
N GLN A 65 25.24 -12.67 -3.87
CA GLN A 65 25.70 -13.51 -2.75
C GLN A 65 24.54 -13.87 -1.79
N MET A 66 23.33 -13.39 -2.06
CA MET A 66 22.14 -13.69 -1.26
C MET A 66 21.50 -15.00 -1.73
N LYS A 67 20.77 -15.65 -0.83
CA LYS A 67 19.88 -16.79 -1.12
C LYS A 67 18.48 -16.32 -1.48
N TRP A 68 18.04 -15.18 -0.93
CA TRP A 68 16.69 -14.67 -1.14
C TRP A 68 16.63 -13.14 -1.15
N VAL A 69 15.59 -12.61 -1.80
CA VAL A 69 15.22 -11.20 -1.70
C VAL A 69 13.71 -11.09 -1.48
N ASN A 70 13.30 -10.29 -0.51
CA ASN A 70 11.89 -10.00 -0.24
C ASN A 70 11.55 -8.58 -0.73
N PHE A 71 10.56 -8.46 -1.61
CA PHE A 71 10.13 -7.19 -2.22
C PHE A 71 9.06 -6.45 -1.41
N GLY A 72 8.78 -6.91 -0.20
CA GLY A 72 7.85 -6.24 0.69
C GLY A 72 6.40 -6.45 0.28
N GLY A 73 5.55 -5.56 0.81
CA GLY A 73 4.12 -5.49 0.55
C GLY A 73 3.77 -4.28 -0.31
N GLY A 74 2.53 -3.80 -0.19
CA GLY A 74 2.03 -2.66 -0.97
C GLY A 74 1.68 -2.97 -2.42
N HIS A 75 1.88 -4.22 -2.87
CA HIS A 75 1.44 -4.69 -4.19
C HIS A 75 -0.07 -4.90 -4.17
N HIS A 76 -0.82 -4.13 -4.94
CA HIS A 76 -2.27 -4.17 -4.94
C HIS A 76 -2.85 -5.32 -5.81
N ILE A 77 -2.26 -6.51 -5.67
CA ILE A 77 -2.39 -7.68 -6.56
C ILE A 77 -3.85 -8.07 -6.83
N THR A 78 -4.71 -8.02 -5.82
CA THR A 78 -6.11 -8.47 -5.91
C THR A 78 -7.08 -7.38 -6.32
N LYS A 79 -6.60 -6.14 -6.54
CA LYS A 79 -7.44 -5.07 -7.11
C LYS A 79 -7.78 -5.37 -8.56
N GLN A 80 -9.03 -5.12 -8.94
CA GLN A 80 -9.43 -5.14 -10.34
C GLN A 80 -8.53 -4.18 -11.16
N GLY A 81 -7.99 -4.70 -12.27
CA GLY A 81 -7.12 -3.95 -13.18
C GLY A 81 -5.62 -4.04 -12.90
N TYR A 82 -5.20 -4.69 -11.80
CA TYR A 82 -3.78 -4.91 -11.53
C TYR A 82 -3.12 -5.85 -12.57
N ASP A 83 -1.93 -5.52 -13.06
CA ASP A 83 -1.21 -6.35 -14.03
C ASP A 83 -0.48 -7.53 -13.36
N ILE A 84 -1.22 -8.62 -13.19
CA ILE A 84 -0.73 -9.88 -12.63
C ILE A 84 0.41 -10.48 -13.47
N ARG A 85 0.34 -10.36 -14.81
CA ARG A 85 1.35 -10.95 -15.69
C ARG A 85 2.69 -10.23 -15.53
N LYS A 86 2.65 -8.92 -15.37
CA LYS A 86 3.85 -8.10 -15.16
C LYS A 86 4.53 -8.45 -13.85
N ILE A 87 3.82 -8.51 -12.70
CA ILE A 87 4.47 -8.86 -11.43
C ILE A 87 5.10 -10.26 -11.44
N ILE A 88 4.43 -11.25 -12.05
CA ILE A 88 4.99 -12.61 -12.22
C ILE A 88 6.28 -12.55 -13.04
N THR A 89 6.27 -11.79 -14.13
CA THR A 89 7.44 -11.62 -15.01
C THR A 89 8.59 -10.92 -14.30
N LEU A 90 8.32 -9.87 -13.53
CA LEU A 90 9.32 -9.16 -12.73
C LEU A 90 9.96 -10.09 -11.69
N CYS A 91 9.15 -10.84 -10.93
CA CYS A 91 9.64 -11.79 -9.93
C CYS A 91 10.49 -12.88 -10.56
N LYS A 92 10.02 -13.48 -11.66
CA LYS A 92 10.75 -14.52 -12.38
C LYS A 92 12.07 -14.00 -12.93
N ASN A 93 12.06 -12.90 -13.66
CA ASN A 93 13.28 -12.34 -14.26
C ASN A 93 14.32 -11.97 -13.20
N PHE A 94 13.89 -11.42 -12.06
CA PHE A 94 14.80 -11.09 -10.97
C PHE A 94 15.38 -12.35 -10.32
N SER A 95 14.54 -13.35 -10.03
CA SER A 95 14.95 -14.67 -9.54
C SER A 95 15.98 -15.31 -10.47
N ASP A 96 15.71 -15.37 -11.77
CA ASP A 96 16.58 -15.98 -12.79
C ASP A 96 17.90 -15.21 -12.94
N LYS A 97 17.85 -13.87 -12.92
CA LYS A 97 19.04 -13.01 -13.09
C LYS A 97 20.04 -13.14 -11.94
N TYR A 98 19.55 -13.27 -10.72
CA TYR A 98 20.39 -13.25 -9.52
C TYR A 98 20.53 -14.62 -8.84
N GLY A 99 19.73 -15.62 -9.22
CA GLY A 99 19.73 -16.94 -8.61
C GLY A 99 19.16 -16.97 -7.19
N VAL A 100 18.19 -16.09 -6.89
CA VAL A 100 17.62 -15.90 -5.54
C VAL A 100 16.16 -16.32 -5.46
N GLN A 101 15.72 -16.81 -4.29
CA GLN A 101 14.30 -16.95 -4.01
C GLN A 101 13.66 -15.58 -3.79
N VAL A 102 12.63 -15.25 -4.57
CA VAL A 102 11.85 -14.03 -4.37
C VAL A 102 10.71 -14.29 -3.38
N TYR A 103 10.53 -13.40 -2.41
CA TYR A 103 9.38 -13.35 -1.52
C TYR A 103 8.57 -12.07 -1.74
N LEU A 104 7.25 -12.18 -1.61
CA LEU A 104 6.31 -11.07 -1.49
C LEU A 104 5.58 -11.23 -0.15
N GLU A 105 5.27 -10.13 0.52
CA GLU A 105 4.55 -10.12 1.81
C GLU A 105 3.26 -9.26 1.73
N PRO A 106 2.29 -9.63 0.87
CA PRO A 106 1.05 -8.86 0.74
C PRO A 106 0.23 -8.91 2.04
N GLY A 107 -0.07 -7.73 2.59
CA GLY A 107 -1.04 -7.56 3.67
C GLY A 107 -2.42 -7.23 3.12
N GLU A 108 -2.60 -5.98 2.68
CA GLU A 108 -3.88 -5.47 2.17
C GLU A 108 -4.45 -6.33 1.03
N ALA A 109 -3.62 -6.76 0.06
CA ALA A 109 -4.11 -7.58 -1.05
C ALA A 109 -4.72 -8.92 -0.60
N VAL A 110 -4.39 -9.46 0.57
CA VAL A 110 -5.06 -10.65 1.12
C VAL A 110 -6.47 -10.31 1.61
N GLY A 111 -6.66 -9.14 2.22
CA GLY A 111 -7.94 -8.69 2.80
C GLY A 111 -8.79 -7.81 1.88
N TRP A 112 -8.29 -7.43 0.71
CA TRP A 112 -8.92 -6.46 -0.19
C TRP A 112 -10.35 -6.86 -0.56
N GLN A 113 -11.32 -6.00 -0.23
CA GLN A 113 -12.75 -6.20 -0.50
C GLN A 113 -13.32 -7.56 -0.04
N SER A 114 -12.74 -8.13 1.03
CA SER A 114 -13.16 -9.44 1.56
C SER A 114 -14.25 -9.37 2.64
N GLY A 115 -14.59 -8.18 3.13
CA GLY A 115 -15.55 -7.99 4.22
C GLY A 115 -16.08 -6.56 4.31
N VAL A 116 -17.05 -6.37 5.21
CA VAL A 116 -17.70 -5.09 5.47
C VAL A 116 -17.88 -4.87 6.97
N LEU A 117 -17.93 -3.61 7.38
CA LEU A 117 -18.39 -3.21 8.71
C LEU A 117 -19.90 -2.92 8.64
N VAL A 118 -20.70 -3.69 9.37
CA VAL A 118 -22.15 -3.49 9.45
C VAL A 118 -22.48 -2.70 10.72
N ALA A 119 -23.32 -1.68 10.57
CA ALA A 119 -23.79 -0.83 11.66
C ALA A 119 -25.30 -0.55 11.51
N SER A 120 -25.94 -0.16 12.60
CA SER A 120 -27.35 0.22 12.64
C SER A 120 -27.50 1.72 12.83
N VAL A 121 -28.56 2.29 12.26
CA VAL A 121 -28.97 3.67 12.58
C VAL A 121 -29.59 3.67 13.97
N VAL A 122 -29.02 4.45 14.89
CA VAL A 122 -29.50 4.63 16.26
C VAL A 122 -30.45 5.81 16.34
N ASP A 123 -30.15 6.90 15.63
CA ASP A 123 -30.96 8.11 15.61
C ASP A 123 -30.80 8.88 14.29
N ILE A 124 -31.79 9.71 13.97
CA ILE A 124 -31.77 10.62 12.83
C ILE A 124 -32.13 12.03 13.31
N VAL A 125 -31.17 12.94 13.20
CA VAL A 125 -31.35 14.35 13.58
C VAL A 125 -31.21 15.27 12.37
N GLU A 126 -31.64 16.52 12.52
CA GLU A 126 -31.53 17.54 11.48
C GLU A 126 -30.75 18.76 11.99
N ASN A 127 -29.72 19.14 11.26
CA ASN A 127 -28.99 20.41 11.44
C ASN A 127 -28.42 20.84 10.09
N GLU A 128 -29.17 21.66 9.35
CA GLU A 128 -28.96 22.03 7.92
C GLU A 128 -29.02 20.85 6.93
N LYS A 129 -28.63 19.65 7.37
CA LYS A 129 -28.66 18.37 6.68
C LYS A 129 -29.33 17.34 7.58
N ARG A 130 -29.87 16.28 6.97
CA ARG A 130 -30.24 15.06 7.69
C ARG A 130 -28.98 14.30 8.09
N ILE A 131 -28.87 13.93 9.35
CA ILE A 131 -27.69 13.28 9.94
C ILE A 131 -28.15 11.98 10.59
N ALA A 132 -27.59 10.85 10.13
CA ALA A 132 -27.78 9.55 10.76
C ALA A 132 -26.65 9.29 11.76
N ILE A 133 -27.01 8.97 13.01
CA ILE A 133 -26.07 8.54 14.05
C ILE A 133 -26.06 7.02 14.07
N LEU A 134 -24.88 6.42 13.98
CA LEU A 134 -24.71 4.96 13.91
C LEU A 134 -24.18 4.40 15.23
N ASP A 135 -24.39 3.10 15.45
CA ASP A 135 -23.80 2.33 16.56
C ASP A 135 -22.31 1.95 16.33
N THR A 136 -21.62 2.73 15.50
CA THR A 136 -20.19 2.57 15.20
C THR A 136 -19.48 3.92 15.30
N SER A 137 -18.15 3.90 15.41
CA SER A 137 -17.32 5.10 15.54
C SER A 137 -16.18 5.04 14.53
N SER A 138 -16.03 6.10 13.72
CA SER A 138 -14.93 6.20 12.76
C SER A 138 -13.57 6.12 13.46
N GLU A 139 -13.39 6.79 14.58
CA GLU A 139 -12.12 6.81 15.30
C GLU A 139 -11.77 5.46 15.94
N ALA A 140 -12.77 4.75 16.49
CA ALA A 140 -12.52 3.48 17.18
C ALA A 140 -12.47 2.27 16.23
N HIS A 141 -13.32 2.24 15.19
CA HIS A 141 -13.54 1.05 14.37
C HIS A 141 -12.99 1.18 12.95
N MET A 142 -12.75 2.39 12.46
CA MET A 142 -12.15 2.65 11.15
C MET A 142 -11.11 3.78 11.24
N PRO A 143 -10.12 3.69 12.14
CA PRO A 143 -9.23 4.80 12.51
C PRO A 143 -8.50 5.42 11.31
N ASP A 144 -8.17 4.64 10.29
CA ASP A 144 -7.45 5.12 9.10
C ASP A 144 -8.26 6.15 8.30
N THR A 145 -9.60 6.11 8.37
CA THR A 145 -10.47 7.16 7.79
C THR A 145 -10.22 8.53 8.43
N ILE A 146 -9.71 8.56 9.66
CA ILE A 146 -9.33 9.77 10.38
C ILE A 146 -7.88 10.13 10.13
N ILE A 147 -6.97 9.17 10.25
CA ILE A 147 -5.51 9.41 10.22
C ILE A 147 -5.04 9.82 8.81
N MET A 148 -5.56 9.21 7.74
CA MET A 148 -5.03 9.45 6.38
C MET A 148 -5.44 10.73 5.67
N PRO A 149 -6.57 11.35 6.01
CA PRO A 149 -7.94 10.81 6.02
C PRO A 149 -8.43 10.26 4.66
N TYR A 150 -9.47 9.41 4.69
CA TYR A 150 -10.28 9.06 3.51
C TYR A 150 -11.75 8.84 3.93
N THR A 151 -12.66 8.80 2.94
CA THR A 151 -14.09 8.53 3.20
C THR A 151 -14.42 7.09 2.80
N SER A 152 -14.87 6.28 3.76
CA SER A 152 -15.34 4.92 3.49
C SER A 152 -16.57 4.93 2.58
N GLU A 153 -16.62 4.00 1.64
CA GLU A 153 -17.84 3.74 0.87
C GLU A 153 -18.93 3.18 1.79
N VAL A 154 -20.17 3.60 1.53
CA VAL A 154 -21.37 3.08 2.20
C VAL A 154 -22.25 2.45 1.13
N LEU A 155 -22.68 1.21 1.36
CA LEU A 155 -23.52 0.48 0.41
C LEU A 155 -24.81 1.28 0.11
N ASN A 156 -25.13 1.42 -1.18
CA ASN A 156 -26.28 2.22 -1.67
C ASN A 156 -26.20 3.72 -1.32
N ALA A 157 -25.00 4.24 -1.11
CA ALA A 157 -24.76 5.67 -0.95
C ALA A 157 -23.63 6.13 -1.88
N ARG A 158 -23.50 7.45 -2.01
CA ARG A 158 -22.41 8.08 -2.76
C ARG A 158 -21.70 9.12 -1.90
N ILE A 159 -20.43 9.34 -2.21
CA ILE A 159 -19.63 10.39 -1.61
C ILE A 159 -19.82 11.66 -2.45
N LEU A 160 -20.30 12.73 -1.82
CA LEU A 160 -20.52 14.03 -2.49
C LEU A 160 -19.28 14.91 -2.45
N ALA A 161 -18.55 14.89 -1.33
CA ALA A 161 -17.31 15.61 -1.14
C ALA A 161 -16.36 14.84 -0.22
N THR A 162 -15.06 14.98 -0.46
CA THR A 162 -14.02 14.50 0.47
C THR A 162 -13.87 15.48 1.64
N ARG A 163 -13.09 15.07 2.66
CA ARG A 163 -12.69 15.95 3.77
C ARG A 163 -11.83 17.13 3.32
N GLU A 164 -11.15 17.00 2.18
CA GLU A 164 -10.39 18.07 1.55
C GLU A 164 -11.28 18.97 0.66
N ASN A 165 -12.61 18.83 0.77
CA ASN A 165 -13.64 19.54 -0.02
C ASN A 165 -13.58 19.30 -1.52
N GLU A 166 -12.94 18.22 -1.96
CA GLU A 166 -12.96 17.81 -3.36
C GLU A 166 -14.33 17.23 -3.68
N LYS A 167 -15.02 17.81 -4.66
CA LYS A 167 -16.30 17.29 -5.14
C LYS A 167 -16.06 16.03 -5.96
N ILE A 168 -16.68 14.92 -5.55
CA ILE A 168 -16.56 13.63 -6.26
C ILE A 168 -17.69 13.45 -7.27
N SER A 169 -18.91 13.82 -6.90
CA SER A 169 -20.09 13.70 -7.75
C SER A 169 -21.16 14.73 -7.37
N ASP A 170 -22.02 15.07 -8.33
CA ASP A 170 -23.19 15.89 -8.05
C ASP A 170 -24.25 15.07 -7.32
N PHE A 171 -24.94 15.71 -6.37
CA PHE A 171 -26.13 15.15 -5.76
C PHE A 171 -27.30 15.23 -6.75
N LYS A 172 -27.70 14.09 -7.32
CA LYS A 172 -28.94 13.90 -8.05
C LYS A 172 -30.01 13.28 -7.16
N GLU A 173 -31.09 14.00 -6.95
CA GLU A 173 -32.24 13.49 -6.21
C GLU A 173 -32.74 12.16 -6.83
N ASN A 174 -32.92 11.11 -6.02
CA ASN A 174 -33.33 9.74 -6.42
C ASN A 174 -32.23 8.79 -6.96
N GLU A 175 -30.96 9.09 -6.76
CA GLU A 175 -29.86 8.09 -6.72
C GLU A 175 -29.54 7.73 -5.26
#